data_AF-A0A956PMI7-F1
#
_entry.id   AF-A0A956PMI7-F1
#
_cell.length_a   1.000
_cell.length_b   1.000
_cell.length_c   1.000
_cell.angle_alpha   90.00
_cell.angle_beta   90.00
_cell.angle_gamma   90.00
#
_symmetry.space_group_name_H-M   'P 1'
#
loop_
_entity.id
_entity.type
_entity.pdbx_description
1 polymer ?
#
loop_
_entity_poly.entity_id
_entity_poly.type
_entity_poly.pdbx_seq_one_letter_code
_entity_poly.pdbx_strand_id
1 'polypeptide(L)'
;LMPGTSREMGVQNPHDPRDNVMGGTRYLSQQLQRFNGDVRLALAAYNAGPGNVQRHGGVPPFRETQNYVASITADYASRNAQAGRATV
;
A
#
# COMPACT_ATOMS: atom_id res chain seq x y z
N LEU A 1 -6.86 -6.80 5.60
CA LEU A 1 -5.44 -7.20 5.78
C LEU A 1 -5.34 -8.72 5.84
N MET A 2 -4.22 -9.30 5.40
CA MET A 2 -3.95 -10.74 5.56
C MET A 2 -3.95 -11.11 7.06
N PRO A 3 -4.47 -12.28 7.49
CA PRO A 3 -4.64 -12.60 8.91
C PRO A 3 -3.38 -12.46 9.78
N GLY A 4 -2.21 -12.87 9.26
CA GLY A 4 -0.92 -12.68 9.95
C GLY A 4 -0.57 -11.21 10.14
N THR A 5 -0.64 -10.43 9.06
CA THR A 5 -0.42 -8.98 9.08
C THR A 5 -1.39 -8.25 10.00
N SER A 6 -2.67 -8.64 10.00
CA SER A 6 -3.69 -8.06 10.90
C SER A 6 -3.26 -8.16 12.36
N ARG A 7 -2.76 -9.34 12.79
CA ARG A 7 -2.28 -9.55 14.15
C ARG A 7 -1.05 -8.69 14.46
N GLU A 8 -0.07 -8.68 13.56
CA GLU A 8 1.14 -7.86 13.72
C GLU A 8 0.83 -6.36 13.81
N MET A 9 -0.21 -5.88 13.13
CA MET A 9 -0.61 -4.47 13.14
C MET A 9 -1.57 -4.09 14.28
N GLY A 10 -1.94 -5.04 15.14
CA GLY A 10 -2.86 -4.83 16.26
C GLY A 10 -4.31 -4.64 15.84
N VAL A 11 -4.73 -5.22 14.72
CA VAL A 11 -6.15 -5.27 14.29
C VAL A 11 -6.87 -6.32 15.14
N GLN A 12 -7.83 -5.88 15.96
CA GLN A 12 -8.60 -6.78 16.81
C GLN A 12 -9.80 -7.35 16.03
N ASN A 13 -10.49 -6.49 15.27
CA ASN A 13 -11.57 -6.90 14.39
C ASN A 13 -11.34 -6.38 12.95
N PRO A 14 -10.95 -7.23 11.97
CA PRO A 14 -10.74 -6.79 10.59
C PRO A 14 -12.03 -6.35 9.87
N HIS A 15 -13.20 -6.68 10.42
CA HIS A 15 -14.50 -6.23 9.92
C HIS A 15 -14.95 -4.91 10.55
N ASP A 16 -14.28 -4.44 11.62
CA ASP A 16 -14.48 -3.09 12.12
C ASP A 16 -13.73 -2.09 11.21
N PRO A 17 -14.40 -1.09 10.63
CA PRO A 17 -13.76 -0.16 9.72
C PRO A 17 -12.60 0.63 10.33
N ARG A 18 -12.69 0.99 11.63
CA ARG A 18 -11.64 1.78 12.29
C ARG A 18 -10.40 0.93 12.48
N ASP A 19 -10.56 -0.29 13.00
CA ASP A 19 -9.46 -1.23 13.17
C ASP A 19 -8.79 -1.58 11.83
N ASN A 20 -9.59 -1.79 10.78
CA ASN A 20 -9.09 -2.10 9.45
C ASN A 20 -8.23 -0.97 8.86
N VAL A 21 -8.73 0.28 8.94
CA VAL A 21 -8.01 1.47 8.46
C VAL A 21 -6.74 1.71 9.28
N MET A 22 -6.81 1.60 10.60
CA MET A 22 -5.65 1.77 11.48
C MET A 22 -4.58 0.71 11.21
N GLY A 23 -4.97 -0.56 11.07
CA GLY A 23 -4.03 -1.63 10.71
C GLY A 23 -3.42 -1.44 9.33
N GLY A 24 -4.25 -1.11 8.33
CA GLY A 24 -3.81 -0.90 6.96
C GLY A 24 -2.81 0.26 6.84
N THR A 25 -3.11 1.39 7.48
CA THR A 25 -2.21 2.57 7.47
C THR A 25 -0.90 2.30 8.19
N ARG A 26 -0.90 1.58 9.32
CA ARG A 26 0.33 1.12 9.98
C ARG A 26 1.17 0.24 9.07
N TYR A 27 0.54 -0.74 8.41
CA TYR A 27 1.25 -1.64 7.52
C TYR A 27 1.86 -0.92 6.32
N LEU A 28 1.13 0.03 5.71
CA LEU A 28 1.62 0.88 4.64
C LEU A 28 2.80 1.75 5.11
N SER A 29 2.70 2.36 6.30
CA SER A 29 3.78 3.16 6.89
C SER A 29 5.07 2.34 7.05
N GLN A 30 4.97 1.09 7.51
CA GLN A 30 6.12 0.20 7.60
C GLN A 30 6.75 -0.11 6.24
N GLN A 31 5.94 -0.25 5.17
CA GLN A 31 6.50 -0.48 3.84
C GLN A 31 7.18 0.78 3.29
N LEU A 32 6.60 1.95 3.52
CA LEU A 32 7.25 3.22 3.15
C LEU A 32 8.61 3.37 3.83
N GLN A 33 8.71 3.06 5.13
CA GLN A 33 9.98 3.07 5.84
C GLN A 33 10.96 2.01 5.27
N ARG A 34 10.49 0.79 5.02
CA ARG A 34 11.31 -0.31 4.50
C ARG A 34 11.91 -0.01 3.12
N PHE A 35 11.19 0.73 2.28
CA PHE A 35 11.61 1.06 0.92
C PHE A 35 12.02 2.53 0.76
N ASN A 36 12.48 3.18 1.84
CA ASN A 36 13.05 4.53 1.82
C ASN A 36 12.13 5.60 1.19
N GLY A 37 10.83 5.48 1.41
CA GLY A 37 9.83 6.39 0.86
C GLY A 37 9.46 6.12 -0.60
N ASP A 38 9.99 5.07 -1.24
CA ASP A 38 9.54 4.67 -2.58
C ASP A 38 8.10 4.13 -2.50
N VAL A 39 7.15 4.98 -2.89
CA VAL A 39 5.72 4.68 -2.86
C VAL A 39 5.38 3.48 -3.76
N ARG A 40 6.06 3.31 -4.91
CA ARG A 40 5.78 2.21 -5.83
C ARG A 40 6.16 0.88 -5.21
N LEU A 41 7.33 0.81 -4.59
CA LEU A 41 7.80 -0.39 -3.89
C LEU A 41 7.00 -0.66 -2.62
N ALA A 42 6.59 0.39 -1.90
CA ALA A 42 5.73 0.25 -0.73
C ALA A 42 4.35 -0.32 -1.07
N LEU A 43 3.71 0.16 -2.15
CA LEU A 43 2.44 -0.38 -2.65
C LEU A 43 2.59 -1.83 -3.14
N ALA A 44 3.69 -2.13 -3.84
CA ALA A 44 3.97 -3.51 -4.27
C ALA A 44 4.14 -4.45 -3.05
N ALA A 45 4.84 -4.01 -2.01
CA ALA A 45 5.02 -4.78 -0.78
C ALA A 45 3.73 -4.91 0.04
N TYR A 46 2.86 -3.90 0.00
CA TYR A 46 1.55 -3.96 0.64
C TYR A 46 0.68 -5.07 0.02
N ASN A 47 0.70 -5.20 -1.31
CA ASN A 47 -0.09 -6.21 -2.04
C ASN A 47 0.59 -7.59 -2.07
N ALA A 48 1.86 -7.66 -2.49
CA ALA A 48 2.57 -8.93 -2.72
C ALA A 48 3.44 -9.39 -1.54
N GLY A 49 3.57 -8.58 -0.49
CA GLY A 49 4.49 -8.81 0.61
C GLY A 49 5.93 -8.31 0.34
N PRO A 50 6.61 -7.76 1.35
CA PRO A 50 7.95 -7.18 1.18
C PRO A 50 9.02 -8.18 0.75
N GLY A 51 8.90 -9.45 1.14
CA GLY A 51 9.84 -10.50 0.73
C GLY A 51 9.84 -10.75 -0.78
N ASN A 52 8.68 -10.61 -1.44
CA ASN A 52 8.61 -10.73 -2.90
C ASN A 52 9.24 -9.53 -3.61
N VAL A 53 9.07 -8.32 -3.08
CA VAL A 53 9.70 -7.11 -3.62
C VAL A 53 11.22 -7.19 -3.48
N GLN A 54 11.71 -7.63 -2.33
CA GLN A 54 13.14 -7.84 -2.08
C GLN A 54 13.73 -8.91 -3.00
N ARG A 55 13.05 -10.06 -3.15
CA ARG A 55 13.51 -11.17 -4.01
C ARG A 55 13.65 -10.75 -5.48
N HIS A 56 12.76 -9.90 -5.97
CA HIS A 56 12.78 -9.45 -7.38
C HIS A 56 13.55 -8.13 -7.58
N GLY A 57 14.02 -7.48 -6.51
CA GLY A 57 14.69 -6.17 -6.60
C GLY A 57 13.78 -5.05 -7.12
N GLY A 58 12.46 -5.17 -6.98
CA GLY A 58 11.49 -4.26 -7.59
C GLY A 58 10.06 -4.76 -7.49
N VAL A 59 9.16 -4.16 -8.28
CA VAL A 59 7.78 -4.64 -8.39
C VAL A 59 7.79 -6.06 -8.98
N PRO A 60 7.27 -7.08 -8.28
CA PRO A 60 7.32 -8.46 -8.75
C PRO A 60 6.51 -8.64 -10.05
N PRO A 61 6.83 -9.64 -10.89
CA PRO A 61 6.14 -9.91 -12.15
C PRO A 61 4.77 -10.58 -11.94
N PHE A 62 4.02 -10.16 -10.92
CA PHE A 62 2.67 -10.60 -10.65
C PHE A 62 1.70 -9.60 -11.26
N ARG A 63 0.87 -10.07 -12.21
CA ARG A 63 -0.07 -9.23 -12.94
C ARG A 63 -0.97 -8.42 -12.01
N GLU A 64 -1.44 -9.05 -10.94
CA GLU A 64 -2.25 -8.37 -9.91
C GLU A 64 -1.49 -7.21 -9.27
N THR A 65 -0.25 -7.42 -8.83
CA THR A 65 0.56 -6.39 -8.16
C THR A 65 0.91 -5.24 -9.08
N GLN A 66 1.25 -5.53 -10.34
CA GLN A 66 1.52 -4.49 -11.34
C GLN A 66 0.28 -3.61 -11.57
N ASN A 67 -0.90 -4.25 -11.73
CA ASN A 67 -2.16 -3.55 -11.88
C ASN A 67 -2.51 -2.73 -10.63
N TYR A 68 -2.31 -3.30 -9.44
CA TYR A 68 -2.57 -2.63 -8.17
C TYR A 68 -1.73 -1.34 -8.01
N VAL A 69 -0.43 -1.42 -8.26
CA VAL A 69 0.47 -0.25 -8.22
C VAL A 69 0.05 0.81 -9.26
N ALA A 70 -0.27 0.38 -10.48
CA ALA A 70 -0.68 1.28 -11.55
C ALA A 70 -1.99 2.01 -11.22
N SER A 71 -3.00 1.29 -10.72
CA SER A 71 -4.32 1.85 -10.40
C SER A 71 -4.23 2.91 -9.30
N ILE A 72 -3.52 2.63 -8.20
CA ILE A 72 -3.43 3.56 -7.07
C ILE A 72 -2.61 4.80 -7.45
N THR A 73 -1.51 4.61 -8.18
CA THR A 73 -0.68 5.75 -8.62
C THR A 73 -1.46 6.67 -9.56
N ALA A 74 -2.25 6.09 -10.48
CA ALA A 74 -3.11 6.85 -11.39
C ALA A 74 -4.23 7.60 -10.65
N ASP A 75 -4.93 6.92 -9.72
CA ASP A 75 -5.97 7.55 -8.90
C ASP A 75 -5.39 8.71 -8.06
N TYR A 76 -4.27 8.51 -7.38
CA TYR A 76 -3.61 9.55 -6.58
C TYR A 76 -3.21 10.76 -7.42
N ALA A 77 -2.59 10.54 -8.59
CA ALA A 77 -2.24 11.62 -9.51
C ALA A 77 -3.48 12.40 -9.99
N SER A 78 -4.56 11.69 -10.31
CA SER A 78 -5.81 12.30 -10.77
C SER A 78 -6.45 13.17 -9.68
N ARG A 79 -6.47 12.70 -8.44
CA ARG A 79 -7.02 13.44 -7.29
C ARG A 79 -6.20 14.67 -6.97
N ASN A 80 -4.87 14.59 -7.04
CA ASN A 80 -4.01 15.76 -6.84
C ASN A 80 -4.21 16.81 -7.94
N ALA A 81 -4.39 16.38 -9.19
CA ALA A 81 -4.69 17.30 -10.29
C ALA A 81 -6.08 17.97 -10.12
N GLN A 82 -7.06 17.26 -9.58
CA GLN A 82 -8.39 17.81 -9.27
C GLN A 82 -8.34 18.77 -8.07
N ALA A 83 -7.62 18.41 -7.01
CA ALA A 83 -7.44 19.25 -5.84
C ALA A 83 -6.75 20.58 -6.18
N GLY A 84 -5.72 20.55 -7.04
CA GLY A 84 -5.08 21.77 -7.52
C GLY A 84 -5.97 22.67 -8.38
N ARG A 85 -6.97 22.09 -9.07
CA ARG A 85 -7.95 22.83 -9.89
C ARG A 85 -9.07 23.49 -9.08
N ALA A 86 -9.33 23.04 -7.86
CA ALA A 86 -10.38 23.60 -7.01
C ALA A 86 -9.95 24.86 -6.22
N THR A 87 -8.70 25.29 -6.37
CA THR A 87 -8.07 26.39 -5.60
C THR A 87 -7.72 27.63 -6.45
N VAL A 88 -8.25 27.76 -7.66
CA VAL A 88 -8.05 28.91 -8.57
C VAL A 88 -9.35 29.60 -8.94
#